data_AF-A8PYV6-F1
#
_entry.id   AF-A8PYV6-F1
#
_cell.length_a   1.000
_cell.length_b   1.000
_cell.length_c   1.000
_cell.angle_alpha   90.00
_cell.angle_beta   90.00
_cell.angle_gamma   90.00
#
_symmetry.space_group_name_H-M   'P 1'
#
loop_
_entity.id
_entity.type
_entity.pdbx_description
1 polymer ?
#
loop_
_entity_poly.entity_id
_entity_poly.type
_entity_poly.pdbx_seq_one_letter_code
_entity_poly.pdbx_strand_id
1 'polypeptide(L)'
;MKYAIRGLAESLRSELQMHGIQVHMYFPATILSPGLEEENKSKPQLTKDIEGTDEGLTPEACAQHLLRGVERNEFSITDGLVGLLLRISSGGCAPGNNFLLDSIFMLPSRIQLKLCTSVILKCSQTGFDSCSLAPHVLASLL
;
A
#
# COMPACT_ATOMS: atom_id res chain seq x y z
N MET A 1 -10.57 4.57 5.29
CA MET A 1 -11.41 4.98 4.13
C MET A 1 -10.75 4.78 2.76
N LYS A 2 -9.42 4.91 2.59
CA LYS A 2 -8.74 4.74 1.28
C LYS A 2 -9.03 3.40 0.59
N TYR A 3 -9.26 2.32 1.35
CA TYR A 3 -9.53 0.99 0.80
C TYR A 3 -10.90 0.85 0.10
N ALA A 4 -11.91 1.61 0.53
CA ALA A 4 -13.23 1.60 -0.11
C ALA A 4 -13.18 2.23 -1.51
N ILE A 5 -12.44 3.33 -1.64
CA ILE A 5 -12.22 4.01 -2.93
C ILE A 5 -11.47 3.08 -3.89
N ARG A 6 -10.50 2.32 -3.39
CA ARG A 6 -9.82 1.30 -4.19
C ARG A 6 -10.80 0.24 -4.72
N GLY A 7 -11.65 -0.33 -3.87
CA GLY A 7 -12.63 -1.32 -4.30
C GLY A 7 -13.59 -0.76 -5.36
N LEU A 8 -14.04 0.48 -5.17
CA LEU A 8 -14.86 1.20 -6.16
C LEU A 8 -14.12 1.36 -7.50
N ALA A 9 -12.85 1.75 -7.48
CA ALA A 9 -12.05 1.92 -8.70
C ALA A 9 -11.83 0.59 -9.44
N GLU A 10 -11.62 -0.50 -8.71
CA GLU A 10 -11.47 -1.84 -9.29
C GLU A 10 -12.78 -2.32 -9.96
N SER A 11 -13.93 -2.09 -9.32
CA SER A 11 -15.25 -2.38 -9.91
C SER A 11 -15.51 -1.56 -11.17
N LEU A 12 -15.32 -0.23 -11.11
CA LEU A 12 -15.52 0.66 -12.25
C LEU A 12 -14.64 0.29 -13.43
N ARG A 13 -13.37 -0.06 -13.17
CA ARG A 13 -12.47 -0.51 -14.23
C ARG A 13 -13.02 -1.75 -14.95
N SER A 14 -13.52 -2.75 -14.21
CA SER A 14 -14.04 -3.98 -14.81
C SER A 14 -15.24 -3.73 -15.73
N GLU A 15 -16.10 -2.77 -15.39
CA GLU A 15 -17.29 -2.41 -16.18
C GLU A 15 -16.94 -1.51 -17.38
N LEU A 16 -16.03 -0.57 -17.18
CA LEU A 16 -15.67 0.44 -18.16
C LEU A 16 -14.57 -0.01 -19.13
N GLN A 17 -13.86 -1.11 -18.83
CA GLN A 17 -12.84 -1.67 -19.72
C GLN A 17 -13.41 -2.02 -21.10
N MET A 18 -14.67 -2.45 -21.19
CA MET A 18 -15.34 -2.73 -22.48
C MET A 18 -15.66 -1.46 -23.29
N HIS A 19 -15.75 -0.31 -22.62
CA HIS A 19 -16.06 0.98 -23.25
C HIS A 19 -14.80 1.74 -23.67
N GLY A 20 -13.60 1.16 -23.46
CA GLY A 20 -12.33 1.83 -23.73
C GLY A 20 -12.02 2.99 -22.79
N ILE A 21 -12.74 3.11 -21.67
CA ILE A 21 -12.52 4.16 -20.67
C ILE A 21 -11.51 3.66 -19.65
N GLN A 22 -10.49 4.47 -19.39
CA GLN A 22 -9.43 4.17 -18.43
C GLN A 22 -9.73 4.80 -17.08
N VAL A 23 -9.56 4.02 -16.02
CA VAL A 23 -9.72 4.47 -14.63
C VAL A 23 -8.34 4.43 -14.00
N HIS A 24 -7.94 5.52 -13.33
CA HIS A 24 -6.67 5.61 -12.62
C HIS A 24 -6.95 5.91 -11.15
N MET A 25 -6.20 5.29 -10.24
CA MET A 25 -6.23 5.58 -8.82
C MET A 25 -4.87 6.06 -8.33
N TYR A 26 -4.90 7.10 -7.51
CA TYR A 26 -3.70 7.67 -6.89
C TYR A 26 -3.99 7.93 -5.42
N PHE A 27 -3.15 7.36 -4.56
CA PHE A 27 -3.23 7.54 -3.12
C PHE A 27 -1.89 8.09 -2.63
N PRO A 28 -1.76 9.41 -2.50
CA PRO A 28 -0.55 9.99 -1.96
C PRO A 28 -0.37 9.56 -0.49
N ALA A 29 0.91 9.52 -0.09
CA ALA A 29 1.33 9.37 1.29
C ALA A 29 1.10 10.70 2.06
N THR A 30 2.07 11.17 2.83
CA THR A 30 2.00 12.44 3.54
C THR A 30 2.23 13.60 2.57
N ILE A 31 1.29 14.55 2.49
CA ILE A 31 1.41 15.76 1.67
C ILE A 31 1.57 16.97 2.58
N LEU A 32 2.57 17.79 2.30
CA LEU A 32 2.80 19.09 2.95
C LEU A 32 1.69 20.06 2.52
N SER A 33 0.57 19.99 3.22
CA SER A 33 -0.61 20.80 2.99
C SER A 33 -0.95 21.61 4.25
N PRO A 34 -1.64 22.75 4.11
CA PRO A 34 -2.10 23.52 5.28
C PRO A 34 -3.03 22.69 6.20
N GLY A 35 -3.67 21.64 5.67
CA GLY A 35 -4.46 20.70 6.46
C GLY A 35 -3.62 19.85 7.40
N LEU A 36 -2.42 19.43 6.97
CA LEU A 36 -1.48 18.67 7.80
C LEU A 36 -0.97 19.53 8.97
N GLU A 37 -0.75 20.82 8.75
CA GLU A 37 -0.36 21.76 9.81
C GLU A 37 -1.45 21.89 10.88
N GLU A 38 -2.71 21.98 10.48
CA GLU A 38 -3.85 22.06 11.41
C GLU A 38 -4.05 20.75 12.18
N GLU A 39 -3.96 19.61 11.49
CA GLU A 39 -4.04 18.29 12.10
C GLU A 39 -2.96 18.11 13.18
N ASN A 40 -1.72 18.51 12.87
CA ASN A 40 -0.57 18.38 13.76
C ASN A 40 -0.68 19.18 15.07
N LYS A 41 -1.54 20.20 15.14
CA LYS A 41 -1.82 20.96 16.38
C LYS A 41 -2.57 20.12 17.41
N SER A 42 -3.53 19.31 16.94
CA SER A 42 -4.35 18.44 17.79
C SER A 42 -3.75 17.04 18.03
N LYS A 43 -2.75 16.65 17.23
CA LYS A 43 -2.16 15.31 17.23
C LYS A 43 -1.31 15.05 18.49
N PRO A 44 -1.59 13.98 19.27
CA PRO A 44 -0.79 13.63 20.45
C PRO A 44 0.61 13.15 20.06
N GLN A 45 1.57 13.30 20.97
CA GLN A 45 2.99 12.96 20.73
C GLN A 45 3.19 11.50 20.29
N LEU A 46 2.46 10.56 20.90
CA LEU A 46 2.52 9.14 20.53
C LEU A 46 2.23 8.90 19.03
N THR A 47 1.28 9.62 18.44
CA THR A 47 0.94 9.46 17.02
C THR A 47 2.01 10.07 16.11
N LYS A 48 2.68 11.14 16.56
CA LYS A 48 3.81 11.75 15.83
C LYS A 48 5.01 10.80 15.78
N ASP A 49 5.28 10.09 16.88
CA ASP A 49 6.37 9.11 16.95
C ASP A 49 6.08 7.88 16.06
N ILE A 50 4.81 7.46 15.95
CA ILE A 50 4.39 6.35 15.08
C ILE A 50 4.46 6.73 13.59
N GLU A 51 4.09 7.96 13.23
CA GLU A 51 4.22 8.46 11.85
C GLU A 51 5.68 8.56 11.42
N GLY A 52 6.61 8.78 12.36
CA GLY A 52 8.05 8.63 12.14
C GLY A 52 8.62 9.58 11.08
N THR A 53 9.75 9.17 10.49
CA THR A 53 10.53 9.96 9.51
C THR A 53 9.92 9.89 8.09
N ASP A 54 8.64 10.18 7.94
CA ASP A 54 8.07 10.40 6.60
C ASP A 54 8.35 11.85 6.20
N GLU A 55 9.29 12.06 5.27
CA GLU A 55 9.67 13.40 4.79
C GLU A 55 8.52 14.11 4.04
N GLY A 56 7.45 13.38 3.72
CA GLY A 56 6.30 13.91 2.99
C GLY A 56 6.66 14.41 1.60
N LEU A 57 5.65 14.80 0.84
CA LEU A 57 5.82 15.33 -0.51
C LEU A 57 5.15 16.70 -0.64
N THR A 58 5.74 17.56 -1.46
CA THR A 58 5.09 18.81 -1.84
C THR A 58 3.89 18.51 -2.74
N PRO A 59 2.82 19.33 -2.68
CA PRO A 59 1.63 19.12 -3.50
C PRO A 59 1.96 19.17 -5.01
N GLU A 60 2.95 19.98 -5.41
CA GLU A 60 3.44 20.04 -6.80
C GLU A 60 4.08 18.72 -7.23
N ALA A 61 4.89 18.10 -6.36
CA ALA A 61 5.50 16.81 -6.65
C ALA A 61 4.44 15.72 -6.78
N CYS A 62 3.46 15.66 -5.87
CA CYS A 62 2.34 14.72 -5.96
C CYS A 62 1.56 14.87 -7.28
N ALA A 63 1.29 16.11 -7.71
CA ALA A 63 0.62 16.39 -8.98
C ALA A 63 1.45 15.91 -10.19
N GLN A 64 2.77 16.10 -10.16
CA GLN A 64 3.67 15.60 -11.20
C GLN A 64 3.70 14.06 -11.27
N HIS A 65 3.70 13.38 -10.11
CA HIS A 65 3.62 11.92 -10.05
C HIS A 65 2.29 11.40 -10.63
N LEU A 66 1.18 12.06 -10.28
CA LEU A 66 -0.14 11.75 -10.83
C LEU A 66 -0.16 11.88 -12.37
N LEU A 67 0.28 13.02 -12.90
CA LEU A 67 0.31 13.27 -14.35
C LEU A 67 1.14 12.22 -15.10
N ARG A 68 2.35 11.92 -14.62
CA ARG A 68 3.23 10.91 -15.23
C ARG A 68 2.61 9.51 -15.21
N GLY A 69 1.91 9.16 -14.14
CA GLY A 69 1.22 7.87 -14.03
C GLY A 69 0.05 7.76 -15.01
N VAL A 70 -0.71 8.85 -15.20
CA VAL A 70 -1.78 8.91 -16.20
C VAL A 70 -1.22 8.77 -17.62
N GLU A 71 -0.13 9.48 -17.95
CA GLU A 71 0.54 9.39 -19.27
C GLU A 71 1.03 7.96 -19.59
N ARG A 72 1.45 7.22 -18.56
CA ARG A 72 1.91 5.83 -18.67
C ARG A 72 0.79 4.80 -18.66
N ASN A 73 -0.48 5.24 -18.59
CA ASN A 73 -1.66 4.39 -18.47
C ASN A 73 -1.61 3.43 -17.26
N GLU A 74 -1.06 3.91 -16.15
CA GLU A 74 -0.93 3.14 -14.91
C GLU A 74 -2.26 3.11 -14.16
N PHE A 75 -2.80 1.93 -13.84
CA PHE A 75 -4.03 1.83 -13.04
C PHE A 75 -3.82 2.37 -11.62
N SER A 76 -2.71 2.01 -10.99
CA SER A 76 -2.38 2.33 -9.59
C SER A 76 -1.09 3.12 -9.52
N ILE A 77 -1.24 4.43 -9.44
CA ILE A 77 -0.13 5.38 -9.44
C ILE A 77 0.44 5.47 -8.03
N THR A 78 1.75 5.35 -7.92
CA THR A 78 2.48 5.40 -6.64
C THR A 78 3.61 6.42 -6.73
N ASP A 79 3.78 7.19 -5.67
CA ASP A 79 4.76 8.27 -5.54
C ASP A 79 6.09 7.80 -4.93
N GLY A 80 6.07 6.81 -4.03
CA GLY A 80 7.27 6.32 -3.33
C GLY A 80 7.41 4.79 -3.23
N LEU A 81 8.54 4.34 -2.67
CA LEU A 81 8.87 2.91 -2.47
C LEU A 81 7.89 2.21 -1.51
N VAL A 82 7.46 2.90 -0.46
CA VAL A 82 6.46 2.36 0.48
C VAL A 82 5.12 2.16 -0.23
N GLY A 83 4.68 3.13 -1.04
CA GLY A 83 3.47 3.02 -1.86
C GLY A 83 3.56 1.88 -2.87
N LEU A 84 4.72 1.72 -3.52
CA LEU A 84 5.01 0.60 -4.42
C LEU A 84 4.91 -0.76 -3.70
N LEU A 85 5.56 -0.91 -2.54
CA LEU A 85 5.52 -2.12 -1.73
C LEU A 85 4.09 -2.45 -1.27
N LEU A 86 3.35 -1.46 -0.79
CA LEU A 86 1.95 -1.63 -0.37
C LEU A 86 1.06 -2.02 -1.55
N ARG A 87 1.28 -1.43 -2.72
CA ARG A 87 0.57 -1.79 -3.96
C ARG A 87 0.80 -3.26 -4.31
N ILE A 88 2.06 -3.70 -4.28
CA ILE A 88 2.43 -5.09 -4.61
C ILE A 88 1.89 -6.05 -3.54
N SER A 89 2.06 -5.73 -2.26
CA SER A 89 1.58 -6.56 -1.14
C SER A 89 0.06 -6.68 -1.13
N SER A 90 -0.63 -5.58 -1.39
CA SER A 90 -2.09 -5.54 -1.48
C SER A 90 -2.57 -5.83 -2.91
N GLY A 91 -1.71 -6.30 -3.80
CA GLY A 91 -1.99 -6.56 -5.20
C GLY A 91 -2.84 -7.82 -5.36
N GLY A 92 -4.16 -7.68 -5.29
CA GLY A 92 -5.12 -8.73 -5.59
C GLY A 92 -5.23 -8.97 -7.09
N CYS A 93 -6.40 -8.67 -7.66
CA CYS A 93 -6.69 -8.81 -9.10
C CYS A 93 -6.41 -7.55 -9.93
N ALA A 94 -5.86 -6.50 -9.31
CA ALA A 94 -5.51 -5.26 -10.01
C ALA A 94 -4.37 -5.50 -11.01
N PRO A 95 -4.41 -4.88 -12.21
CA PRO A 95 -3.33 -5.01 -13.18
C PRO A 95 -2.04 -4.42 -12.60
N GLY A 96 -0.94 -5.14 -12.79
CA GLY A 96 0.40 -4.67 -12.48
C GLY A 96 0.80 -3.54 -13.42
N ASN A 97 1.73 -2.72 -12.97
CA ASN A 97 2.29 -1.62 -13.75
C ASN A 97 3.36 -2.12 -14.72
N ASN A 98 4.23 -2.98 -14.20
CA ASN A 98 5.36 -3.54 -14.93
C ASN A 98 5.38 -5.03 -14.63
N PHE A 99 5.06 -5.86 -15.63
CA PHE A 99 4.98 -7.31 -15.46
C PHE A 99 6.26 -7.90 -14.85
N LEU A 100 7.44 -7.41 -15.26
CA LEU A 100 8.73 -7.90 -14.77
C LEU A 100 9.04 -7.47 -13.33
N LEU A 101 8.95 -6.17 -13.04
CA LEU A 101 9.21 -5.64 -11.69
C LEU A 101 8.20 -6.20 -10.69
N ASP A 102 6.92 -6.21 -11.04
CA ASP A 102 5.89 -6.73 -10.16
C ASP A 102 6.09 -8.25 -9.96
N SER A 103 6.54 -9.02 -10.97
CA SER A 103 6.85 -10.45 -10.80
C SER A 103 8.04 -10.71 -9.87
N ILE A 104 9.11 -9.92 -9.96
CA ILE A 104 10.30 -10.07 -9.12
C ILE A 104 9.97 -9.77 -7.65
N PHE A 105 9.19 -8.72 -7.37
CA PHE A 105 8.77 -8.37 -6.01
C PHE A 105 7.60 -9.23 -5.48
N MET A 106 6.78 -9.83 -6.37
CA MET A 106 5.67 -10.71 -6.00
C MET A 106 6.14 -12.09 -5.52
N LEU A 107 7.16 -12.68 -6.14
CA LEU A 107 7.66 -14.01 -5.78
C LEU A 107 8.01 -14.16 -4.28
N PRO A 108 8.80 -13.26 -3.67
CA PRO A 108 9.06 -13.30 -2.23
C PRO A 108 7.78 -12.98 -1.42
N SER A 109 6.95 -12.05 -1.88
CA SER A 109 5.71 -11.65 -1.19
C SER A 109 4.67 -12.78 -1.09
N ARG A 110 4.55 -13.63 -2.12
CA ARG A 110 3.67 -14.83 -2.13
C ARG A 110 4.16 -15.91 -1.17
N ILE A 111 5.48 -16.05 -1.01
CA ILE A 111 6.11 -16.95 -0.04
C ILE A 111 5.89 -16.43 1.39
N GLN A 112 6.05 -15.12 1.60
CA GLN A 112 5.84 -14.46 2.90
C GLN A 112 4.37 -14.51 3.35
N LEU A 113 3.40 -14.33 2.44
CA LEU A 113 1.98 -14.35 2.79
C LEU A 113 1.49 -15.77 3.12
N LYS A 114 2.00 -16.81 2.44
CA LYS A 114 1.74 -18.21 2.82
C LYS A 114 2.23 -18.50 4.25
N LEU A 115 3.37 -17.94 4.64
CA LEU A 115 3.93 -18.09 5.98
C LEU A 115 3.14 -17.28 7.02
N CYS A 116 2.82 -16.01 6.73
CA CYS A 116 2.09 -15.12 7.63
C CYS A 116 0.62 -15.57 7.82
N THR A 117 -0.04 -16.04 6.76
CA THR A 117 -1.39 -16.64 6.87
C THR A 117 -1.37 -17.93 7.69
N SER A 118 -0.31 -18.74 7.58
CA SER A 118 -0.14 -19.95 8.41
C SER A 118 0.10 -19.61 9.88
N VAL A 119 0.79 -18.50 10.19
CA VAL A 119 1.02 -18.02 11.56
C VAL A 119 -0.24 -17.39 12.16
N ILE A 120 -0.96 -16.56 11.40
CA ILE A 120 -2.24 -15.95 11.84
C ILE A 120 -3.31 -17.03 12.03
N LEU A 121 -3.40 -18.04 11.14
CA LEU A 121 -4.32 -19.17 11.31
C LEU A 121 -3.93 -20.04 12.53
N LYS A 122 -2.63 -20.23 12.80
CA LYS A 122 -2.17 -20.89 14.03
C LYS A 122 -2.56 -20.10 15.28
N CYS A 123 -2.33 -18.79 15.31
CA CYS A 123 -2.69 -17.94 16.46
C CYS A 123 -4.23 -17.74 16.59
N SER A 124 -5.02 -18.04 15.55
CA SER A 124 -6.49 -18.08 15.62
C SER A 124 -7.04 -19.41 16.15
N GLN A 125 -6.29 -20.52 16.06
CA GLN A 125 -6.71 -21.84 16.54
C GLN A 125 -6.19 -22.17 17.95
N THR A 126 -5.06 -21.60 18.34
CA THR A 126 -4.56 -21.63 19.71
C THR A 126 -4.74 -20.25 20.32
N GLY A 127 -5.61 -20.13 21.33
CA GLY A 127 -5.90 -18.87 22.01
C GLY A 127 -4.66 -18.03 22.37
N PHE A 128 -4.90 -16.73 22.50
CA PHE A 128 -3.99 -15.57 22.54
C PHE A 128 -2.72 -15.70 23.43
N ASP A 129 -2.64 -16.67 24.33
CA ASP A 129 -1.60 -16.78 25.37
C ASP A 129 -0.26 -17.35 24.89
N SER A 130 -0.19 -17.96 23.69
CA SER A 130 1.03 -18.63 23.19
C SER A 130 1.88 -17.81 22.20
N CYS A 131 1.42 -16.64 21.76
CA CYS A 131 2.07 -15.85 20.70
C CYS A 131 3.31 -15.04 21.18
N SER A 132 3.71 -15.17 22.45
CA SER A 132 4.95 -14.57 23.02
C SER A 132 6.25 -15.17 22.45
N LEU A 133 6.20 -16.38 21.88
CA LEU A 133 7.38 -17.10 21.40
C LEU A 133 7.66 -16.94 19.89
N ALA A 134 7.24 -15.82 19.29
CA ALA A 134 7.54 -15.50 17.89
C ALA A 134 8.93 -14.89 17.58
N PRO A 135 9.70 -14.27 18.51
CA PRO A 135 10.93 -13.59 18.10
C PRO A 135 12.06 -14.55 17.70
N HIS A 136 11.97 -15.84 18.05
CA HIS A 136 13.04 -16.80 17.75
C HIS A 136 13.03 -17.32 16.30
N VAL A 137 11.91 -17.27 15.59
CA VAL A 137 11.80 -17.77 14.21
C VAL A 137 12.17 -16.71 13.19
N LEU A 138 12.05 -15.42 13.53
CA LEU A 138 12.40 -14.31 12.64
C LEU A 138 13.91 -14.17 12.43
N ALA A 139 14.74 -14.68 13.35
CA ALA A 139 16.20 -14.61 13.28
C ALA A 139 16.86 -15.67 12.37
N SER A 140 16.11 -16.64 11.84
CA SER A 140 16.65 -17.72 10.98
C SER A 140 16.38 -17.54 9.49
N LEU A 141 15.81 -16.39 9.09
CA LEU A 141 15.42 -16.08 7.70
C LEU A 141 16.05 -14.78 7.17
N LEU A 142 17.03 -14.23 7.89
CA LEU A 142 18.09 -13.34 7.38
C LEU A 142 19.39 -14.15 7.34
#